data_AF-A0A1I7GQZ5-F1
#
_entry.id   AF-A0A1I7GQZ5-F1
#
_cell.length_a   1.000
_cell.length_b   1.000
_cell.length_c   1.000
_cell.angle_alpha   90.00
_cell.angle_beta   90.00
_cell.angle_gamma   90.00
#
_symmetry.space_group_name_H-M   'P 1'
#
loop_
_entity.id
_entity.type
_entity.pdbx_description
1 polymer ?
#
loop_
_entity_poly.entity_id
_entity_poly.type
_entity_poly.pdbx_seq_one_letter_code
_entity_poly.pdbx_strand_id
1 'polypeptide(L)'
;MKRKQTIAMATAMLAFATATFAQTTALPSQQKEHILVSADIPEENTETLSGINLSPTKKGTFQLDFTQQLEENAVLNITNTAGKLVYQKPVSVEGNRNSWRYQLGKLKPDVYLIEVKTSDTTYWTKFRVSK
;
A
#
# COMPACT_ATOMS: atom_id res chain seq x y z
N MET A 1 50.60 -65.79 3.80
CA MET A 1 50.81 -65.44 5.22
C MET A 1 50.06 -64.13 5.48
N LYS A 2 48.94 -64.16 6.24
CA LYS A 2 48.78 -63.67 7.65
C LYS A 2 49.09 -62.17 7.80
N ARG A 3 48.26 -61.28 8.35
CA ARG A 3 46.94 -61.30 9.01
C ARG A 3 46.39 -59.87 8.98
N LYS A 4 45.07 -59.73 8.82
CA LYS A 4 44.32 -58.47 8.90
C LYS A 4 44.11 -58.12 10.37
N GLN A 5 44.33 -56.87 10.77
CA GLN A 5 44.00 -56.37 12.10
C GLN A 5 42.88 -55.33 11.98
N THR A 6 41.77 -55.66 12.63
CA THR A 6 40.54 -54.91 12.73
C THR A 6 40.60 -54.10 14.03
N ILE A 7 40.47 -52.78 13.96
CA ILE A 7 40.18 -51.95 15.14
C ILE A 7 38.74 -51.47 14.99
N ALA A 8 37.89 -52.00 15.87
CA ALA A 8 36.53 -51.54 16.06
C ALA A 8 36.56 -50.33 16.99
N MET A 9 35.98 -49.22 16.56
CA MET A 9 35.64 -48.10 17.43
C MET A 9 34.13 -47.94 17.38
N ALA A 10 33.47 -48.54 18.37
CA ALA A 10 32.06 -48.32 18.64
C ALA A 10 31.92 -47.00 19.38
N THR A 11 31.13 -46.08 18.84
CA THR A 11 30.59 -44.95 19.59
C THR A 11 29.16 -44.75 19.14
N ALA A 12 28.26 -45.38 19.86
CA ALA A 12 26.83 -45.10 19.80
C ALA A 12 26.56 -43.85 20.64
N MET A 13 25.99 -42.81 20.04
CA MET A 13 25.17 -41.83 20.79
C MET A 13 24.01 -41.36 19.90
N LEU A 14 22.86 -41.96 20.19
CA LEU A 14 21.56 -41.34 20.47
C LEU A 14 21.07 -40.22 19.55
N ALA A 15 19.97 -40.57 18.88
CA ALA A 15 19.08 -39.72 18.13
C ALA A 15 18.50 -38.56 18.96
N PHE A 16 18.51 -37.37 18.36
CA PHE A 16 17.56 -36.30 18.66
C PHE A 16 16.98 -35.80 17.34
N ALA A 17 15.91 -36.45 16.87
CA ALA A 17 15.04 -35.89 15.86
C ALA A 17 14.03 -34.97 16.57
N THR A 18 14.36 -33.70 16.74
CA THR A 18 13.38 -32.71 17.18
C THR A 18 12.55 -32.28 15.97
N ALA A 19 11.44 -32.96 15.74
CA ALA A 19 10.38 -32.43 14.89
C ALA A 19 9.74 -31.23 15.61
N THR A 20 10.15 -30.02 15.24
CA THR A 20 9.48 -28.79 15.65
C THR A 20 8.15 -28.68 14.91
N PHE A 21 7.06 -29.03 15.59
CA PHE A 21 5.71 -28.68 15.13
C PHE A 21 5.48 -27.20 15.46
N ALA A 22 5.56 -26.33 14.44
CA ALA A 22 5.11 -24.95 14.56
C ALA A 22 3.57 -24.97 14.67
N GLN A 23 3.07 -24.70 15.86
CA GLN A 23 1.64 -24.57 16.13
C GLN A 23 1.18 -23.21 15.57
N THR A 24 0.72 -23.20 14.32
CA THR A 24 0.07 -22.00 13.74
C THR A 24 -1.27 -21.79 14.42
N THR A 25 -1.29 -20.92 15.42
CA THR A 25 -2.53 -20.31 15.91
C THR A 25 -3.09 -19.47 14.77
N ALA A 26 -4.17 -19.92 14.14
CA ALA A 26 -4.88 -19.12 13.14
C ALA A 26 -5.32 -17.80 13.80
N LEU A 27 -4.83 -16.67 13.30
CA LEU A 27 -5.34 -15.37 13.68
C LEU A 27 -6.84 -15.33 13.35
N PRO A 28 -7.70 -14.80 14.25
CA PRO A 28 -9.10 -14.59 13.93
C PRO A 28 -9.19 -13.71 12.69
N SER A 29 -10.03 -14.11 11.74
CA SER A 29 -10.26 -13.36 10.51
C SER A 29 -10.74 -11.96 10.88
N GLN A 30 -9.87 -10.97 10.72
CA GLN A 30 -10.26 -9.58 10.82
C GLN A 30 -11.19 -9.29 9.64
N GLN A 31 -12.50 -9.38 9.88
CA GLN A 31 -13.51 -8.78 9.02
C GLN A 31 -13.23 -7.28 9.02
N LYS A 32 -12.37 -6.84 8.11
CA LYS A 32 -12.18 -5.45 7.79
C LYS A 32 -13.45 -5.08 7.02
N GLU A 33 -14.47 -4.62 7.73
CA GLU A 33 -15.54 -3.84 7.13
C GLU A 33 -14.87 -2.64 6.48
N HIS A 34 -14.52 -2.77 5.21
CA HIS A 34 -14.22 -1.64 4.36
C HIS A 34 -15.55 -0.93 4.19
N ILE A 35 -15.81 0.07 5.03
CA ILE A 35 -16.88 1.04 4.80
C ILE A 35 -16.56 1.68 3.45
N LEU A 36 -17.18 1.16 2.40
CA LEU A 36 -17.20 1.78 1.09
C LEU A 36 -18.12 2.99 1.25
N VAL A 37 -17.54 4.14 1.58
CA VAL A 37 -18.25 5.41 1.49
C VAL A 37 -18.59 5.61 0.02
N SER A 38 -19.84 5.33 -0.35
CA SER A 38 -20.42 5.83 -1.58
C SER A 38 -20.50 7.34 -1.43
N ALA A 39 -19.63 8.05 -2.17
CA ALA A 39 -19.70 9.48 -2.28
C ALA A 39 -20.88 9.84 -3.19
N ASP A 40 -22.09 9.86 -2.62
CA ASP A 40 -23.16 10.69 -3.14
C ASP A 40 -22.74 12.15 -2.88
N ILE A 41 -22.28 12.83 -3.94
CA ILE A 41 -21.75 14.20 -3.89
C ILE A 41 -22.91 15.16 -3.54
N PRO A 42 -22.77 16.02 -2.51
CA PRO A 42 -22.35 17.39 -2.79
C PRO A 42 -21.34 18.00 -1.80
N GLU A 43 -20.41 18.77 -2.38
CA GLU A 43 -19.90 20.06 -1.90
C GLU A 43 -19.59 20.24 -0.41
N GLU A 44 -18.54 19.60 0.10
CA GLU A 44 -17.70 20.23 1.12
C GLU A 44 -16.32 19.58 1.09
N ASN A 45 -15.26 20.37 1.27
CA ASN A 45 -13.92 19.86 1.54
C ASN A 45 -13.96 19.15 2.90
N THR A 46 -14.53 17.95 2.94
CA THR A 46 -14.46 17.07 4.09
C THR A 46 -12.99 16.75 4.28
N GLU A 47 -12.40 17.31 5.32
CA GLU A 47 -11.01 17.04 5.66
C GLU A 47 -10.87 15.54 5.93
N THR A 48 -10.18 14.85 5.04
CA THR A 48 -9.89 13.42 5.21
C THR A 48 -8.60 13.28 6.00
N LEU A 49 -8.47 12.22 6.80
CA LEU A 49 -7.21 11.93 7.52
C LEU A 49 -6.00 11.80 6.58
N SER A 50 -6.24 11.41 5.32
CA SER A 50 -5.20 11.33 4.30
C SER A 50 -4.80 12.68 3.72
N GLY A 51 -5.63 13.72 3.86
CA GLY A 51 -5.48 14.99 3.17
C GLY A 51 -5.69 14.90 1.65
N ILE A 52 -6.04 13.74 1.11
CA ILE A 52 -6.26 13.52 -0.32
C ILE A 52 -7.74 13.70 -0.62
N ASN A 53 -8.05 14.61 -1.54
CA ASN A 53 -9.39 14.84 -2.07
C ASN A 53 -9.37 14.75 -3.60
N LEU A 54 -10.36 14.06 -4.17
CA LEU A 54 -10.53 13.93 -5.61
C LEU A 54 -11.89 14.49 -6.02
N SER A 55 -11.89 15.49 -6.90
CA SER A 55 -13.11 16.15 -7.35
C SER A 55 -13.27 16.09 -8.87
N PRO A 56 -14.48 15.82 -9.38
CA PRO A 56 -14.78 15.99 -10.80
C PRO A 56 -14.86 17.48 -11.15
N THR A 57 -14.40 17.81 -12.34
CA THR A 57 -14.50 19.16 -12.93
C THR A 57 -15.67 19.23 -13.90
N LYS A 58 -16.13 20.44 -14.22
CA LYS A 58 -17.23 20.69 -15.19
C LYS A 58 -17.00 20.07 -16.58
N LYS A 59 -15.77 19.72 -16.94
CA LYS A 59 -15.39 19.12 -18.23
C LYS A 59 -15.34 17.59 -18.22
N GLY A 60 -15.76 16.94 -17.13
CA GLY A 60 -15.65 15.48 -16.96
C GLY A 60 -14.21 14.99 -16.77
N THR A 61 -13.31 15.89 -16.36
CA THR A 61 -11.95 15.55 -15.91
C THR A 61 -11.88 15.57 -14.39
N PHE A 62 -10.83 14.99 -13.81
CA PHE A 62 -10.62 14.94 -12.36
C PHE A 62 -9.47 15.84 -11.92
N GLN A 63 -9.66 16.48 -10.77
CA GLN A 63 -8.64 17.21 -10.05
C GLN A 63 -8.37 16.50 -8.73
N LEU A 64 -7.09 16.40 -8.37
CA LEU A 64 -6.63 15.90 -7.08
C LEU A 64 -6.04 17.04 -6.28
N ASP A 65 -6.54 17.20 -5.07
CA ASP A 65 -5.99 18.10 -4.06
C ASP A 65 -5.39 17.25 -2.93
N PHE A 66 -4.16 17.57 -2.53
CA PHE A 66 -3.48 16.93 -1.43
C PHE A 66 -3.07 17.99 -0.43
N THR A 67 -3.54 17.89 0.82
CA THR A 67 -3.26 18.84 1.88
C THR A 67 -2.71 18.10 3.09
N GLN A 68 -1.39 18.12 3.26
CA GLN A 68 -0.68 17.64 4.43
C GLN A 68 0.60 18.43 4.60
N GLN A 69 1.06 18.58 5.84
CA GLN A 69 2.39 19.12 6.09
C GLN A 69 3.45 18.06 5.79
N LEU A 70 4.27 18.30 4.76
CA LEU A 70 5.37 17.41 4.42
C LEU A 70 6.73 17.98 4.87
N GLU A 71 7.52 17.12 5.51
CA GLU A 71 8.89 17.44 5.91
C GLU A 71 9.90 17.21 4.77
N GLU A 72 9.55 16.34 3.82
CA GLU A 72 10.38 15.96 2.69
C GLU A 72 9.58 15.78 1.40
N ASN A 73 10.28 15.68 0.28
CA ASN A 73 9.67 15.40 -1.02
C ASN A 73 8.98 14.02 -1.01
N ALA A 74 7.86 13.93 -1.73
CA ALA A 74 7.10 12.70 -1.87
C ALA A 74 6.84 12.37 -3.34
N VAL A 75 6.26 11.20 -3.58
CA VAL A 75 5.79 10.77 -4.90
C VAL A 75 4.31 10.46 -4.84
N LEU A 76 3.53 11.14 -5.68
CA LEU A 76 2.12 10.83 -5.93
C LEU A 76 2.05 9.71 -6.97
N ASN A 77 1.42 8.59 -6.62
CA ASN A 77 1.11 7.48 -7.48
C ASN A 77 -0.40 7.24 -7.51
N ILE A 78 -0.94 6.96 -8.70
CA ILE A 78 -2.32 6.52 -8.86
C ILE A 78 -2.31 5.22 -9.65
N THR A 79 -2.88 4.18 -9.04
CA THR A 79 -3.03 2.86 -9.67
C THR A 79 -4.51 2.51 -9.82
N ASN A 80 -4.85 1.77 -10.87
CA ASN A 80 -6.20 1.27 -11.06
C ASN A 80 -6.39 -0.11 -10.37
N THR A 81 -7.58 -0.70 -10.45
CA THR A 81 -7.86 -2.01 -9.82
C THR A 81 -6.98 -3.14 -10.36
N ALA A 82 -6.47 -3.02 -11.59
CA ALA A 82 -5.52 -3.97 -12.17
C ALA A 82 -4.07 -3.79 -11.66
N GLY A 83 -3.82 -2.85 -10.74
CA GLY A 83 -2.49 -2.52 -10.24
C GLY A 83 -1.64 -1.72 -11.23
N LYS A 84 -2.21 -1.26 -12.35
CA LYS A 84 -1.50 -0.48 -13.35
C LYS A 84 -1.35 0.97 -12.88
N LEU A 85 -0.11 1.48 -12.89
CA LEU A 85 0.18 2.91 -12.68
C LEU A 85 -0.41 3.73 -13.84
N VAL A 86 -1.36 4.59 -13.53
CA VAL A 86 -2.04 5.45 -14.51
C VAL A 86 -1.62 6.91 -14.41
N TYR A 87 -1.07 7.33 -13.26
CA TYR A 87 -0.57 8.67 -13.03
C TYR A 87 0.56 8.64 -12.01
N GLN A 88 1.60 9.44 -12.25
CA GLN A 88 2.69 9.65 -11.31
C GLN A 88 3.22 11.08 -11.41
N LYS A 89 3.47 11.72 -10.26
CA LYS A 89 4.12 13.03 -10.17
C LYS A 89 4.98 13.16 -8.91
N PRO A 90 6.06 13.95 -8.95
CA PRO A 90 6.74 14.38 -7.73
C PRO A 90 5.87 15.36 -6.95
N VAL A 91 5.96 15.29 -5.63
CA VAL A 91 5.39 16.25 -4.68
C VAL A 91 6.57 16.97 -4.03
N SER A 92 6.89 18.17 -4.52
CA SER A 92 8.02 18.95 -4.01
C SER A 92 7.60 19.79 -2.81
N VAL A 93 8.42 19.79 -1.75
CA VAL A 93 8.25 20.69 -0.60
C VAL A 93 8.88 22.07 -0.81
N GLU A 94 9.56 22.28 -1.93
CA GLU A 94 10.18 23.56 -2.28
C GLU A 94 9.10 24.61 -2.58
N GLY A 95 9.09 25.69 -1.80
CA GLY A 95 8.13 26.80 -1.95
C GLY A 95 6.69 26.50 -1.49
N ASN A 96 6.34 25.24 -1.22
CA ASN A 96 5.03 24.84 -0.70
C ASN A 96 5.15 23.53 0.08
N ARG A 97 4.76 23.52 1.35
CA ARG A 97 4.91 22.37 2.25
C ARG A 97 3.58 21.77 2.69
N ASN A 98 2.45 22.32 2.25
CA ASN A 98 1.16 22.06 2.89
C ASN A 98 0.07 21.65 1.91
N SER A 99 0.12 22.07 0.64
CA SER A 99 -0.97 21.81 -0.30
C SER A 99 -0.52 21.70 -1.74
N TRP A 100 -0.99 20.69 -2.47
CA TRP A 100 -0.67 20.47 -3.88
C TRP A 100 -1.94 20.15 -4.67
N ARG A 101 -1.99 20.63 -5.90
CA ARG A 101 -3.11 20.44 -6.82
C ARG A 101 -2.65 19.87 -8.14
N TYR A 102 -3.30 18.80 -8.59
CA TYR A 102 -2.95 18.09 -9.82
C TYR A 102 -4.17 17.92 -10.71
N GLN A 103 -4.02 18.25 -12.00
CA GLN A 103 -5.03 17.95 -13.01
C GLN A 103 -4.78 16.56 -13.60
N LEU A 104 -5.63 15.60 -13.26
CA LEU A 104 -5.47 14.20 -13.67
C LEU A 104 -6.01 13.93 -15.07
N GLY A 105 -6.89 14.80 -15.58
CA GLY A 105 -7.57 14.58 -16.85
C GLY A 105 -8.71 13.57 -16.73
N LYS A 106 -9.02 12.84 -17.82
CA LYS A 106 -10.12 11.87 -17.83
C LYS A 106 -9.66 10.55 -17.21
N LEU A 107 -10.43 10.04 -16.25
CA LEU A 107 -10.27 8.70 -15.69
C LEU A 107 -11.37 7.81 -16.25
N LYS A 108 -11.04 6.55 -16.53
CA LYS A 108 -12.05 5.54 -16.92
C LYS A 108 -12.85 5.12 -15.68
N PRO A 109 -14.10 4.67 -15.83
CA PRO A 109 -14.83 4.05 -14.73
C PRO A 109 -14.06 2.86 -14.16
N ASP A 110 -13.60 2.98 -12.91
CA ASP A 110 -12.80 2.00 -12.18
C ASP A 110 -12.67 2.44 -10.70
N VAL A 111 -12.05 1.61 -9.87
CA VAL A 111 -11.53 2.01 -8.56
C VAL A 111 -10.04 2.32 -8.69
N TYR A 112 -9.64 3.43 -8.10
CA TYR A 112 -8.26 3.91 -8.10
C TYR A 112 -7.72 3.97 -6.67
N LEU A 113 -6.51 3.47 -6.48
CA LEU A 113 -5.71 3.69 -5.28
C LEU A 113 -4.79 4.88 -5.53
N ILE A 114 -4.93 5.90 -4.69
CA ILE A 114 -4.12 7.11 -4.72
C ILE A 114 -3.18 7.04 -3.52
N GLU A 115 -1.89 7.19 -3.76
CA GLU A 115 -0.85 7.15 -2.73
C GLU A 115 0.07 8.35 -2.87
N VAL A 116 0.36 9.03 -1.77
CA VAL A 116 1.48 9.98 -1.66
C VAL A 116 2.50 9.37 -0.71
N LYS A 117 3.69 9.07 -1.24
CA LYS A 117 4.73 8.30 -0.55
C LYS A 117 5.95 9.17 -0.24
N THR A 118 6.25 9.34 1.03
CA THR A 118 7.55 9.81 1.54
C THR A 118 8.46 8.61 1.79
N SER A 119 9.61 8.80 2.42
CA SER A 119 10.51 7.70 2.79
C SER A 119 9.93 6.78 3.86
N ASP A 120 9.10 7.32 4.76
CA ASP A 120 8.60 6.65 5.96
C ASP A 120 7.08 6.54 6.03
N THR A 121 6.35 7.35 5.27
CA THR A 121 4.90 7.53 5.38
C THR A 121 4.23 7.39 4.03
N THR A 122 3.08 6.72 4.02
CA THR A 122 2.21 6.64 2.84
C THR A 122 0.83 7.14 3.21
N TYR A 123 0.47 8.30 2.68
CA TYR A 123 -0.90 8.79 2.70
C TYR A 123 -1.64 8.12 1.56
N TRP A 124 -2.80 7.54 1.84
CA TRP A 124 -3.54 6.83 0.80
C TRP A 124 -5.04 6.99 0.95
N THR A 125 -5.73 6.89 -0.19
CA THR A 125 -7.18 6.77 -0.26
C THR A 125 -7.57 5.94 -1.47
N LYS A 126 -8.79 5.40 -1.46
CA LYS A 126 -9.39 4.72 -2.60
C LYS A 126 -10.58 5.52 -3.10
N PHE A 127 -10.63 5.73 -4.41
CA PHE A 127 -11.70 6.46 -5.05
C PHE A 127 -12.35 5.63 -6.14
N ARG A 128 -13.69 5.65 -6.21
CA ARG A 128 -14.46 4.98 -7.27
C ARG A 128 -14.92 6.02 -8.28
N VAL A 129 -14.49 5.87 -9.53
CA VAL A 129 -15.05 6.59 -10.68
C VAL A 129 -16.20 5.77 -11.25
N SER A 130 -17.42 6.29 -11.16
CA SER A 130 -18.60 5.75 -11.84
C SER A 130 -18.74 6.30 -13.27
N LYS A 131 -19.62 5.69 -14.07
CA LYS A 131 -19.98 6.16 -15.42
C LYS A 131 -20.70 7.50 -15.39
#